data_AF-A0A090WPT2-F1
#
_entry.id   AF-A0A090WPT2-F1
#
_cell.length_a   1.000
_cell.length_b   1.000
_cell.length_c   1.000
_cell.angle_alpha   90.00
_cell.angle_beta   90.00
_cell.angle_gamma   90.00
#
_symmetry.space_group_name_H-M   'P 1'
#
loop_
_entity.id
_entity.type
_entity.pdbx_description
1 polymer ?
#
loop_
_entity_poly.entity_id
_entity_poly.type
_entity_poly.pdbx_seq_one_letter_code
_entity_poly.pdbx_strand_id
1 'polypeptide(L)' 'MGAKIEIYNLINEVAKKGVGVVVISSDMPEIMGIADRILVMHEGTFYGELTKEEFSEENILRYSIGEKLKQVV' A
#
# COMPACT_ATOMS: atom_id res chain seq x y z
N MET A 1 19.37 -1.33 10.86
CA MET A 1 18.56 -0.80 9.73
C MET A 1 19.40 -0.99 8.47
N GLY A 2 18.99 -1.91 7.59
CA GLY A 2 19.75 -2.36 6.41
C GLY A 2 19.06 -3.56 5.75
N ALA A 3 18.86 -4.64 6.52
CA ALA A 3 18.20 -5.86 6.05
C ALA A 3 16.78 -5.65 5.48
N LYS A 4 16.00 -4.72 6.04
CA LYS A 4 14.63 -4.44 5.58
C LYS A 4 14.60 -3.82 4.17
N ILE A 5 15.55 -2.93 3.88
CA ILE A 5 15.71 -2.28 2.57
C ILE A 5 16.14 -3.32 1.53
N GLU A 6 17.02 -4.26 1.89
CA GLU A 6 17.43 -5.35 1.00
C GLU A 6 16.27 -6.24 0.58
N ILE A 7 15.37 -6.57 1.51
CA ILE A 7 14.13 -7.32 1.21
C ILE A 7 13.26 -6.54 0.21
N TYR A 8 13.12 -5.22 0.38
CA TYR A 8 12.34 -4.38 -0.53
C TYR A 8 12.93 -4.29 -1.92
N ASN A 9 14.25 -4.21 -2.02
CA ASN A 9 14.93 -4.27 -3.31
C ASN A 9 14.68 -5.61 -4.01
N LEU A 10 14.76 -6.72 -3.27
CA LEU A 10 14.47 -8.04 -3.83
C LEU A 10 13.02 -8.16 -4.30
N ILE A 11 12.05 -7.66 -3.52
CA ILE A 11 10.63 -7.62 -3.92
C ILE A 11 10.47 -6.84 -5.23
N ASN A 12 11.07 -5.65 -5.32
CA ASN A 12 11.03 -4.82 -6.51
C ASN A 12 11.68 -5.48 -7.72
N GLU A 13 12.80 -6.19 -7.54
CA GLU A 13 13.46 -6.93 -8.62
C GLU A 13 12.60 -8.07 -9.16
N VAL A 14 11.90 -8.79 -8.27
CA VAL A 14 10.99 -9.86 -8.66
C VAL A 14 9.77 -9.28 -9.37
N ALA A 15 9.19 -8.19 -8.86
CA ALA A 15 8.07 -7.49 -9.49
C ALA A 15 8.42 -7.01 -10.92
N LYS A 16 9.60 -6.43 -11.10
CA LYS A 16 10.12 -5.98 -12.42
C LYS A 16 10.27 -7.11 -13.45
N LYS A 17 10.34 -8.37 -13.01
CA LYS A 17 10.36 -9.55 -13.90
C LYS A 17 8.96 -9.98 -14.35
N GLY A 18 7.92 -9.20 -14.05
CA GLY A 18 6.53 -9.48 -14.41
C GLY A 18 5.81 -10.41 -13.42
N VAL A 19 6.35 -10.58 -12.21
CA VAL A 19 5.74 -11.41 -11.16
C VAL A 19 4.87 -10.52 -10.27
N GLY A 20 3.62 -10.92 -10.03
CA GLY A 20 2.76 -10.24 -9.05
C GLY A 20 3.21 -10.53 -7.62
N VAL A 21 3.41 -9.49 -6.81
CA VAL A 21 3.78 -9.62 -5.40
C VAL A 21 2.71 -8.99 -4.52
N VAL A 22 2.22 -9.74 -3.53
CA VAL A 22 1.29 -9.23 -2.50
C VAL A 22 2.06 -9.06 -1.20
N VAL A 23 2.04 -7.83 -0.67
CA VAL A 23 2.68 -7.49 0.60
C VAL A 23 1.61 -7.05 1.58
N ILE A 24 1.66 -7.61 2.79
CA ILE A 24 0.75 -7.27 3.89
C ILE A 24 1.60 -6.58 4.96
N SER A 25 1.29 -5.33 5.26
CA SER A 25 1.98 -4.54 6.27
C SER A 25 1.03 -3.52 6.90
N SER A 26 1.25 -3.23 8.18
CA SER A 26 0.65 -2.09 8.88
C SER A 26 1.57 -0.87 8.94
N ASP A 27 2.78 -0.97 8.37
CA ASP A 27 3.78 0.08 8.32
C ASP A 27 3.59 0.90 7.02
N MET A 28 2.98 2.09 7.15
CA MET A 28 2.54 2.92 6.02
C MET A 28 3.71 3.49 5.20
N PRO A 29 4.76 4.10 5.80
CA PRO A 29 5.92 4.58 5.05
C PRO A 29 6.54 3.51 4.14
N GLU A 30 6.56 2.27 4.60
CA GLU A 30 7.19 1.18 3.87
C GLU A 30 6.35 0.68 2.71
N ILE A 31 5.06 0.45 2.93
CA ILE A 31 4.18 -0.04 1.85
C ILE A 31 4.08 1.01 0.74
N MET A 32 4.05 2.30 1.09
CA MET A 32 4.06 3.41 0.12
C MET A 32 5.33 3.43 -0.74
N GLY A 33 6.47 2.95 -0.21
CA GLY A 33 7.75 2.92 -0.92
C GLY A 33 7.87 1.80 -1.96
N ILE A 34 7.09 0.73 -1.86
CA ILE A 34 7.19 -0.46 -2.72
C ILE A 34 5.93 -0.77 -3.52
N ALA A 35 4.77 -0.29 -3.09
CA ALA A 35 3.50 -0.64 -3.71
C ALA A 35 3.27 0.14 -5.02
N ASP A 36 2.61 -0.52 -5.97
CA ASP A 36 1.99 0.15 -7.12
C ASP A 36 0.56 0.59 -6.81
N ARG A 37 -0.14 -0.18 -5.98
CA ARG A 37 -1.49 0.08 -5.47
C ARG A 37 -1.59 -0.40 -4.03
N ILE A 38 -2.39 0.27 -3.20
CA ILE A 38 -2.63 -0.13 -1.81
C ILE A 38 -4.11 -0.45 -1.64
N LEU A 39 -4.41 -1.67 -1.21
CA LEU A 39 -5.75 -2.06 -0.77
C LEU A 39 -5.82 -1.92 0.75
N VAL A 40 -6.80 -1.16 1.24
CA VAL A 40 -6.97 -0.95 2.68
C VAL A 40 -8.15 -1.78 3.17
N MET A 41 -7.92 -2.54 4.23
CA MET A 41 -8.95 -3.35 4.89
C MET A 41 -9.44 -2.68 6.16
N HIS A 42 -10.75 -2.78 6.41
CA HIS A 42 -11.41 -2.37 7.66
C HIS A 42 -12.50 -3.39 7.97
N GLU A 43 -12.58 -3.88 9.22
CA GLU A 43 -13.56 -4.89 9.66
C GLU A 43 -13.72 -6.10 8.71
N GLY A 44 -12.60 -6.61 8.19
CA GLY A 44 -12.60 -7.80 7.32
C GLY A 44 -13.08 -7.56 5.89
N THR A 45 -13.37 -6.32 5.50
CA THR A 45 -13.70 -5.96 4.12
C THR A 45 -12.66 -5.03 3.51
N PHE A 46 -12.52 -5.06 2.18
CA PHE A 46 -11.75 -4.07 1.44
C PHE A 46 -12.54 -2.76 1.39
N TYR A 47 -12.00 -1.74 2.02
CA TYR A 47 -12.69 -0.47 2.21
C TYR A 47 -12.39 0.53 1.09
N GLY A 48 -11.18 0.45 0.55
CA GLY A 48 -10.72 1.31 -0.54
C GLY A 48 -9.45 0.79 -1.19
N GLU A 49 -9.19 1.35 -2.37
CA GLU A 49 -7.96 1.17 -3.11
C GLU A 49 -7.36 2.55 -3.36
N LEU A 50 -6.04 2.66 -3.24
CA LEU A 50 -5.28 3.85 -3.58
C LEU A 50 -4.34 3.54 -4.74
N THR A 51 -4.35 4.39 -5.76
CA THR A 51 -3.27 4.45 -6.76
C THR A 51 -2.12 5.31 -6.24
N LYS A 52 -0.99 5.28 -6.94
CA LYS A 52 0.25 5.95 -6.52
C LYS A 52 0.08 7.46 -6.33
N GLU A 53 -0.82 8.08 -7.09
CA GLU A 53 -1.16 9.51 -6.99
C GLU A 53 -1.95 9.83 -5.71
N GLU A 54 -2.62 8.84 -5.13
CA GLU A 54 -3.44 8.96 -3.92
C GLU A 54 -2.68 8.53 -2.66
N PHE A 55 -1.43 8.10 -2.78
CA PHE A 55 -0.63 7.65 -1.64
C PHE A 55 -0.39 8.80 -0.67
N SER A 56 -1.00 8.70 0.51
CA SER A 56 -0.66 9.49 1.68
C SER A 56 -0.98 8.69 2.93
N GLU A 57 -0.20 8.90 4.00
CA GLU A 57 -0.51 8.30 5.30
C GLU A 57 -1.93 8.67 5.74
N GLU A 58 -2.35 9.92 5.49
CA GLU A 58 -3.71 10.38 5.76
C GLU A 58 -4.77 9.55 5.04
N ASN A 59 -4.64 9.34 3.73
CA ASN A 59 -5.63 8.61 2.94
C ASN A 59 -5.72 7.13 3.37
N ILE A 60 -4.57 6.50 3.64
CA ILE A 60 -4.51 5.13 4.15
C ILE A 60 -5.18 5.06 5.52
N LEU A 61 -4.86 6.00 6.41
CA LEU A 61 -5.42 6.05 7.75
C LEU A 61 -6.94 6.25 7.72
N ARG A 62 -7.44 7.17 6.88
CA ARG A 62 -8.87 7.40 6.68
C ARG A 62 -9.60 6.12 6.26
N TYR A 63 -9.09 5.38 5.27
CA TYR A 63 -9.67 4.09 4.90
C TYR A 63 -9.58 3.05 6.04
N SER A 64 -8.49 3.03 6.80
CA SER A 64 -8.29 2.07 7.89
C SER A 64 -9.24 2.25 9.08
N ILE A 65 -9.79 3.46 9.25
CA ILE A 65 -10.79 3.79 10.27
C ILE A 65 -12.23 3.81 9.73
N GLY A 66 -12.44 3.42 8.47
CA GLY A 66 -13.77 3.36 7.86
C GLY A 66 -14.27 4.68 7.26
N GLU A 67 -13.40 5.65 6.95
CA GLU A 67 -13.78 6.86 6.22
C GLU A 67 -13.42 6.76 4.73
N LYS A 68 -14.40 6.91 3.84
CA LYS A 68 -14.13 6.93 2.39
C LYS A 68 -13.63 8.30 1.93
N LEU A 69 -12.67 8.32 1.01
CA LEU A 69 -12.34 9.54 0.27
C LEU A 69 -13.58 9.96 -0.54
N LYS A 70 -13.93 11.26 -0.48
CA LYS A 70 -15.03 11.79 -1.29
C LYS A 70 -14.57 11.76 -2.75
N GLN A 71 -15.25 11.00 -3.59
CA GLN A 71 -15.14 11.20 -5.04
C GLN A 71 -15.75 12.56 -5.35
N VAL A 72 -14.90 13.50 -5.77
CA VAL A 72 -15.37 14.71 -6.45
C VAL A 72 -15.81 14.24 -7.83
N VAL A 73 -17.13 14.27 -8.06
CA VAL A 73 -17.75 14.07 -9.37
C VAL A 73 -17.53 15.31 -10.23
#